data_AF-A0A479ZXP1-F1
#
_entry.id   AF-A0A479ZXP1-F1
#
_cell.length_a   1.000
_cell.length_b   1.000
_cell.length_c   1.000
_cell.angle_alpha   90.00
_cell.angle_beta   90.00
_cell.angle_gamma   90.00
#
_symmetry.space_group_name_H-M   'P 1'
#
loop_
_entity.id
_entity.type
_entity.pdbx_description
1 polymer ?
#
loop_
_entity_poly.entity_id
_entity_poly.type
_entity_poly.pdbx_seq_one_letter_code
_entity_poly.pdbx_strand_id
1 'polypeptide(L)'
;MRIYLYIIAGITSALLGWNIGQFFLTDLGLLSQFPEIVLFPCIAISLAFGMVINEIFISNPTRPKRSLQTAKQPLLIALGLGTLSGLIAGIISQILFLPIIRVPTPIVRTLGWLLIGSSVGIAEGLSWRWYSIEAGSKKRFQQRLKTSVLAGIGASFTAAVLFEIMRLSWGTMPAEFKGIEDPIGFSILGLLLGAAFSLTNSPSYIAALRAGRGFEYVEFKNFPRQYIEFNDDVKESVESVESEDDVREFVESVESVESEDDVREFVESVESVESVESVESKNDAQNPPIPNINQSYPAIDKSYLSFITETDNINDDEIEEGLSIQLPGNGTIRIGCTVENTHISIPGLPLHVADIKLEKRTATLIPDHQFFYAIEVNGTRLKSRRSIPLKHNYVLTFYTTSVDGINEEKYYRFVYYNRFLDPQA
;
A
#
# COMPACT_ATOMS: atom_id res chain seq x y z
N MET A 1 -20.49 6.21 -11.03
CA MET A 1 -19.70 6.65 -12.21
C MET A 1 -18.79 5.55 -12.74
N ARG A 2 -17.93 4.93 -11.92
CA ARG A 2 -17.02 3.85 -12.36
C ARG A 2 -17.71 2.75 -13.18
N ILE A 3 -18.77 2.13 -12.65
CA ILE A 3 -19.51 1.06 -13.33
C ILE A 3 -19.97 1.42 -14.75
N TYR A 4 -20.47 2.65 -14.95
CA TYR A 4 -20.90 3.11 -16.27
C TYR A 4 -19.73 3.18 -17.26
N LEU A 5 -18.54 3.58 -16.82
CA LEU A 5 -17.37 3.62 -17.69
C LEU A 5 -16.93 2.22 -18.15
N TYR A 6 -17.00 1.19 -17.28
CA TYR A 6 -16.71 -0.17 -17.72
C TYR A 6 -17.76 -0.72 -18.66
N ILE A 7 -19.05 -0.48 -18.36
CA ILE A 7 -20.14 -0.94 -19.23
C ILE A 7 -20.00 -0.31 -20.62
N ILE A 8 -19.78 1.00 -20.68
CA ILE A 8 -19.60 1.71 -21.95
C ILE A 8 -18.35 1.19 -22.67
N ALA A 9 -17.21 1.08 -21.97
CA ALA A 9 -15.98 0.54 -22.55
C ALA A 9 -16.16 -0.88 -23.09
N GLY A 10 -16.95 -1.72 -22.42
CA GLY A 10 -17.21 -3.09 -22.86
C GLY A 10 -18.08 -3.16 -24.10
N ILE A 11 -19.16 -2.38 -24.14
CA ILE A 11 -20.04 -2.31 -25.32
C ILE A 11 -19.27 -1.74 -26.52
N THR A 12 -18.56 -0.63 -26.33
CA THR A 12 -17.82 0.02 -27.43
C THR A 12 -16.70 -0.88 -27.96
N SER A 13 -15.97 -1.57 -27.08
CA SER A 13 -14.94 -2.52 -27.51
C SER A 13 -15.50 -3.74 -28.22
N ALA A 14 -16.61 -4.30 -27.75
CA ALA A 14 -17.27 -5.41 -28.43
C ALA A 14 -17.68 -5.03 -29.86
N LEU A 15 -18.35 -3.88 -30.00
CA LEU A 15 -18.79 -3.37 -31.30
C LEU A 15 -17.61 -3.01 -32.21
N LEU A 16 -16.56 -2.40 -31.66
CA LEU A 16 -15.35 -2.07 -32.43
C LEU A 16 -14.69 -3.35 -32.96
N GLY A 17 -14.55 -4.38 -32.12
CA GLY A 17 -13.96 -5.65 -32.52
C GLY A 17 -14.79 -6.37 -33.58
N TRP A 18 -16.12 -6.33 -33.47
CA TRP A 18 -17.00 -6.88 -34.49
C TRP A 18 -16.88 -6.13 -35.83
N ASN A 19 -16.89 -4.78 -35.83
CA ASN A 19 -16.74 -3.99 -37.05
C ASN A 19 -15.39 -4.22 -37.74
N ILE A 20 -14.30 -4.30 -36.97
CA ILE A 20 -12.98 -4.63 -37.50
C ILE A 20 -12.99 -6.04 -38.13
N GLY A 21 -13.61 -7.02 -37.46
CA GLY A 21 -13.76 -8.37 -38.00
C GLY A 21 -14.56 -8.40 -39.30
N GLN A 22 -15.66 -7.65 -39.38
CA GLN A 22 -16.44 -7.52 -40.61
C GLN A 22 -15.62 -6.90 -41.74
N PHE A 23 -14.88 -5.83 -41.48
CA PHE A 23 -13.98 -5.21 -42.47
C PHE A 23 -13.00 -6.24 -43.07
N PHE A 24 -12.39 -7.09 -42.23
CA PHE A 24 -11.51 -8.16 -42.71
C PHE A 24 -12.24 -9.20 -43.57
N LEU A 25 -13.47 -9.55 -43.21
CA LEU A 25 -14.25 -10.58 -43.89
C LEU A 25 -14.88 -10.09 -45.20
N THR A 26 -15.48 -8.90 -45.20
CA THR A 26 -16.26 -8.36 -46.33
C THR A 26 -15.39 -7.60 -47.32
N ASP A 27 -14.51 -6.72 -46.83
CA ASP A 27 -13.80 -5.77 -47.68
C ASP A 27 -12.45 -6.33 -48.13
N LEU A 28 -11.74 -7.01 -47.23
CA LEU A 28 -10.46 -7.66 -47.54
C LEU A 28 -10.59 -9.12 -47.98
N GLY A 29 -11.74 -9.76 -47.76
CA GLY A 29 -11.99 -11.16 -48.13
C GLY A 29 -11.11 -12.17 -47.40
N LEU A 30 -10.55 -11.81 -46.24
CA LEU A 30 -9.61 -12.66 -45.50
C LEU A 30 -10.36 -13.86 -44.90
N LEU A 31 -10.00 -15.09 -45.29
CA LEU A 31 -10.56 -16.33 -44.74
C LEU A 31 -12.10 -16.33 -44.67
N SER A 32 -12.78 -15.78 -45.67
CA SER A 32 -14.25 -15.69 -45.71
C SER A 32 -14.97 -17.05 -45.63
N GLN A 33 -14.27 -18.14 -45.95
CA GLN A 33 -14.75 -19.53 -45.77
C GLN A 33 -14.83 -19.96 -44.29
N PHE A 34 -14.07 -19.31 -43.42
CA PHE A 34 -13.95 -19.64 -42.00
C PHE A 34 -14.10 -18.36 -41.14
N PRO A 35 -15.30 -17.75 -41.10
CA PRO A 35 -15.48 -16.40 -40.56
C PRO A 35 -15.12 -16.29 -39.07
N GLU A 36 -15.35 -17.34 -38.29
CA GLU A 36 -15.07 -17.38 -36.84
C GLU A 36 -13.57 -17.25 -36.53
N ILE A 37 -12.70 -17.75 -37.41
CA ILE A 37 -11.23 -17.68 -37.26
C ILE A 37 -10.74 -16.22 -37.34
N VAL A 38 -11.46 -15.35 -38.05
CA VAL A 38 -11.13 -13.92 -38.16
C VAL A 38 -11.88 -13.11 -37.11
N LEU A 39 -13.18 -13.37 -36.95
CA LEU A 39 -14.05 -12.57 -36.11
C LEU A 39 -13.69 -12.66 -34.61
N PHE A 40 -13.42 -13.87 -34.11
CA PHE A 40 -13.19 -14.08 -32.68
C PHE A 40 -11.88 -13.45 -32.17
N PRO A 41 -10.74 -13.53 -32.88
CA PRO A 41 -9.55 -12.74 -32.55
C PRO A 41 -9.83 -11.23 -32.48
N CYS A 42 -10.52 -10.65 -33.47
CA CYS A 42 -10.80 -9.21 -33.48
C CYS A 42 -11.60 -8.78 -32.25
N ILE A 43 -12.62 -9.56 -31.88
CA ILE A 43 -13.45 -9.29 -30.71
C ILE A 43 -12.66 -9.48 -29.42
N ALA A 44 -11.91 -10.58 -29.29
CA ALA A 44 -11.13 -10.88 -28.09
C ALA A 44 -10.06 -9.81 -27.82
N ILE A 45 -9.33 -9.39 -28.85
CA ILE A 45 -8.33 -8.32 -28.76
C ILE A 45 -8.98 -7.00 -28.34
N SER A 46 -10.07 -6.62 -29.02
CA SER A 46 -10.74 -5.34 -28.76
C SER A 46 -11.32 -5.27 -27.35
N LEU A 47 -11.95 -6.35 -26.87
CA LEU A 47 -12.45 -6.46 -25.49
C LEU A 47 -11.31 -6.43 -24.46
N ALA A 48 -10.23 -7.19 -24.67
CA ALA A 48 -9.08 -7.18 -23.77
C ALA A 48 -8.44 -5.80 -23.69
N PHE A 49 -8.27 -5.12 -24.84
CA PHE A 49 -7.76 -3.75 -24.91
C PHE A 49 -8.67 -2.78 -24.18
N GLY A 50 -9.97 -2.82 -24.46
CA GLY A 50 -10.95 -1.94 -23.84
C GLY A 50 -10.95 -2.04 -22.33
N MET A 51 -10.99 -3.26 -21.78
CA MET A 51 -11.00 -3.49 -20.34
C MET A 51 -9.71 -3.03 -19.67
N VAL A 52 -8.55 -3.37 -20.26
CA VAL A 52 -7.23 -3.00 -19.72
C VAL A 52 -7.02 -1.48 -19.76
N ILE A 53 -7.31 -0.84 -20.90
CA ILE A 53 -7.20 0.62 -21.04
C ILE A 53 -8.13 1.30 -20.04
N ASN A 54 -9.40 0.89 -19.99
CA ASN A 54 -10.38 1.50 -19.11
C ASN A 54 -9.94 1.42 -17.63
N GLU A 55 -9.40 0.29 -17.19
CA GLU A 55 -8.86 0.16 -15.82
C GLU A 55 -7.67 1.08 -15.57
N ILE A 56 -6.73 1.19 -16.51
CA ILE A 56 -5.55 2.05 -16.37
C ILE A 56 -5.97 3.54 -16.27
N PHE A 57 -6.88 4.00 -17.13
CA PHE A 57 -7.35 5.39 -17.12
C PHE A 57 -8.22 5.71 -15.90
N ILE A 58 -9.06 4.78 -15.44
CA ILE A 58 -9.87 4.96 -14.22
C ILE A 58 -8.99 4.94 -12.96
N SER A 59 -7.89 4.20 -13.00
CA SER A 59 -6.91 4.19 -11.90
C SER A 59 -6.17 5.53 -11.80
N ASN A 60 -5.87 6.17 -12.93
CA ASN A 60 -5.06 7.40 -13.01
C ASN A 60 -5.72 8.52 -13.86
N PRO A 61 -6.89 9.05 -13.48
CA PRO A 61 -7.70 9.94 -14.33
C PRO A 61 -7.03 11.29 -14.62
N THR A 62 -6.11 11.76 -13.76
CA THR A 62 -5.47 13.08 -13.88
C THR A 62 -4.22 13.07 -14.77
N ARG A 63 -3.74 11.90 -15.21
CA ARG A 63 -2.47 11.74 -15.94
C ARG A 63 -2.61 10.84 -17.17
N PRO A 64 -3.35 11.28 -18.21
CA PRO A 64 -3.62 10.45 -19.38
C PRO A 64 -2.35 10.12 -20.18
N LYS A 65 -1.41 11.07 -20.31
CA LYS A 65 -0.14 10.85 -21.04
C LYS A 65 0.70 9.73 -20.40
N ARG A 66 0.77 9.70 -19.07
CA ARG A 66 1.52 8.70 -18.31
C ARG A 66 0.81 7.35 -18.32
N SER A 67 -0.51 7.36 -18.16
CA SER A 67 -1.35 6.16 -18.31
C SER A 67 -1.11 5.44 -19.63
N LEU A 68 -0.95 6.19 -20.73
CA LEU A 68 -0.64 5.63 -22.04
C LEU A 68 0.76 5.01 -22.13
N GLN A 69 1.75 5.60 -21.46
CA GLN A 69 3.11 5.04 -21.41
C GLN A 69 3.15 3.73 -20.63
N THR A 70 2.48 3.68 -19.47
CA THR A 70 2.36 2.47 -18.64
C THR A 70 1.52 1.38 -19.32
N ALA A 71 0.59 1.75 -20.21
CA ALA A 71 -0.27 0.80 -20.90
C ALA A 71 0.43 -0.08 -21.95
N LYS A 72 1.64 0.26 -22.40
CA LYS A 72 2.33 -0.47 -23.50
C LYS A 72 2.49 -1.97 -23.21
N GLN A 73 3.07 -2.33 -22.07
CA GLN A 73 3.29 -3.74 -21.71
C GLN A 73 1.97 -4.49 -21.45
N PRO A 74 1.02 -3.96 -20.65
CA PRO A 74 -0.32 -4.51 -20.53
C PRO A 74 -1.03 -4.79 -21.85
N LEU A 75 -0.96 -3.85 -22.79
CA LEU A 75 -1.62 -3.97 -24.09
C LEU A 75 -0.98 -5.03 -24.98
N LEU A 76 0.35 -5.20 -24.91
CA LEU A 76 1.02 -6.31 -25.62
C LEU A 76 0.57 -7.68 -25.08
N ILE A 77 0.39 -7.80 -23.77
CA ILE A 77 -0.15 -9.02 -23.14
C ILE A 77 -1.59 -9.26 -23.57
N ALA A 78 -2.43 -8.21 -23.53
CA ALA A 78 -3.80 -8.27 -23.99
C ALA A 78 -3.89 -8.67 -25.48
N LEU A 79 -2.95 -8.22 -26.31
CA LEU A 79 -2.87 -8.55 -27.73
C LEU A 79 -2.53 -10.02 -27.93
N GLY A 80 -1.50 -10.50 -27.23
CA GLY A 80 -1.07 -11.90 -27.30
C GLY A 80 -2.14 -12.87 -26.78
N LEU A 81 -2.78 -12.55 -25.66
CA LEU A 81 -3.87 -13.37 -25.11
C LEU A 81 -5.12 -13.30 -25.97
N GLY A 82 -5.50 -12.11 -26.44
CA GLY A 82 -6.64 -11.91 -27.33
C GLY A 82 -6.50 -12.67 -28.64
N THR A 83 -5.34 -12.57 -29.30
CA THR A 83 -5.07 -13.33 -30.54
C THR A 83 -5.10 -14.84 -30.30
N LEU A 84 -4.38 -15.34 -29.29
CA LEU A 84 -4.29 -16.77 -28.99
C LEU A 84 -5.68 -17.36 -28.66
N SER A 85 -6.39 -16.75 -27.71
CA SER A 85 -7.71 -17.22 -27.29
C SER A 85 -8.75 -17.10 -28.40
N GLY A 86 -8.73 -16.02 -29.18
CA GLY A 86 -9.64 -15.82 -30.29
C GLY A 86 -9.41 -16.84 -31.41
N LEU A 87 -8.15 -17.15 -31.73
CA LEU A 87 -7.83 -18.17 -32.74
C LEU A 87 -8.26 -19.56 -32.27
N ILE A 88 -7.97 -19.92 -31.01
CA ILE A 88 -8.41 -21.19 -30.43
C ILE A 88 -9.95 -21.27 -30.46
N ALA A 89 -10.64 -20.23 -30.02
CA ALA A 89 -12.10 -20.19 -30.02
C ALA A 89 -12.68 -20.27 -31.43
N GLY A 90 -12.07 -19.56 -32.40
CA GLY A 90 -12.48 -19.55 -33.80
C GLY A 90 -12.29 -20.92 -34.45
N ILE A 91 -11.13 -21.54 -34.27
CA ILE A 91 -10.82 -22.90 -34.79
C ILE A 91 -11.77 -23.93 -34.19
N ILE A 92 -11.96 -23.92 -32.86
CA ILE A 92 -12.88 -24.84 -32.20
C ILE A 92 -14.31 -24.63 -32.73
N SER A 93 -14.77 -23.39 -32.84
CA SER A 93 -16.11 -23.10 -33.33
C SER A 93 -16.30 -23.54 -34.77
N GLN A 94 -15.30 -23.29 -35.62
CA GLN A 94 -15.32 -23.72 -37.02
C GLN A 94 -15.42 -25.24 -37.15
N ILE A 95 -14.68 -25.98 -36.34
CA ILE A 95 -14.73 -27.45 -36.30
C ILE A 95 -16.11 -27.92 -35.85
N LEU A 96 -16.66 -27.32 -34.79
CA LEU A 96 -17.97 -27.71 -34.24
C LEU A 96 -19.14 -27.38 -35.18
N PHE A 97 -18.99 -26.39 -36.07
CA PHE A 97 -19.96 -26.08 -37.11
C PHE A 97 -19.88 -27.01 -38.33
N LEU A 98 -18.90 -27.90 -38.43
CA LEU A 98 -18.85 -28.87 -39.52
C LEU A 98 -20.09 -29.79 -39.48
N PRO A 99 -20.71 -30.08 -40.64
CA PRO A 99 -21.96 -30.84 -40.71
C PRO A 99 -21.85 -32.27 -40.16
N ILE A 100 -20.63 -32.77 -39.97
CA ILE A 100 -20.30 -34.07 -39.41
C ILE A 100 -20.61 -34.14 -37.90
N ILE A 101 -20.43 -33.03 -37.16
CA ILE A 101 -20.41 -33.05 -35.67
C ILE A 101 -21.78 -32.66 -35.06
N ARG A 102 -22.71 -32.10 -35.86
CA ARG A 102 -24.11 -31.76 -35.48
C ARG A 102 -24.26 -31.17 -34.07
N VAL A 103 -23.45 -30.17 -33.73
CA VAL A 103 -23.56 -29.48 -32.44
C VAL A 103 -24.54 -28.30 -32.54
N PRO A 104 -25.49 -28.14 -31.60
CA PRO A 104 -26.36 -26.97 -31.56
C PRO A 104 -25.57 -25.65 -31.49
N THR A 105 -25.96 -24.67 -32.32
CA THR A 105 -25.36 -23.32 -32.36
C THR A 105 -25.22 -22.65 -30.98
N PRO A 106 -26.20 -22.76 -30.05
CA PRO A 106 -26.06 -22.14 -28.73
C PRO A 106 -24.87 -22.65 -27.92
N ILE A 107 -24.55 -23.95 -28.05
CA ILE A 107 -23.43 -24.57 -27.34
C ILE A 107 -22.10 -24.04 -27.89
N VAL A 108 -21.97 -23.99 -29.22
CA VAL A 108 -20.77 -23.47 -29.89
C VAL A 108 -20.51 -22.01 -29.50
N ARG A 109 -21.57 -21.19 -29.52
CA ARG A 109 -21.51 -19.78 -29.10
C ARG A 109 -21.09 -19.63 -27.65
N THR A 110 -21.68 -20.42 -26.75
CA THR A 110 -21.34 -20.39 -25.32
C THR A 110 -19.88 -20.74 -25.09
N LEU A 111 -19.36 -21.77 -25.75
CA LEU A 111 -17.95 -22.16 -25.65
C LEU A 111 -17.02 -21.07 -26.19
N GLY A 112 -17.35 -20.46 -27.33
CA GLY A 112 -16.58 -19.35 -27.90
C GLY A 112 -16.53 -18.14 -26.95
N TRP A 113 -17.67 -17.73 -26.40
CA TRP A 113 -17.75 -16.59 -25.49
C TRP A 113 -17.05 -16.86 -24.16
N LEU A 114 -17.09 -18.10 -23.65
CA LEU A 114 -16.35 -18.52 -22.46
C LEU A 114 -14.85 -18.41 -22.65
N LEU A 115 -14.33 -18.84 -23.81
CA LEU A 115 -12.90 -18.72 -24.14
C LEU A 115 -12.48 -17.24 -24.24
N ILE A 116 -13.28 -16.42 -24.91
CA ILE A 116 -13.06 -14.97 -25.01
C ILE A 116 -13.06 -14.32 -23.62
N GLY A 117 -14.09 -14.55 -22.80
CA GLY A 117 -14.21 -13.93 -21.48
C GLY A 117 -13.14 -14.38 -20.49
N SER A 118 -12.76 -15.66 -20.53
CA SER A 118 -11.63 -16.17 -19.74
C SER A 118 -10.35 -15.43 -20.10
N SER A 119 -10.07 -15.27 -21.40
CA SER A 119 -8.89 -14.53 -21.87
C SER A 119 -8.90 -13.07 -21.46
N VAL A 120 -10.04 -12.38 -21.57
CA VAL A 120 -10.18 -11.00 -21.10
C VAL A 120 -9.95 -10.91 -19.59
N GLY A 121 -10.45 -11.87 -18.81
CA GLY A 121 -10.21 -11.95 -17.37
C GLY A 121 -8.75 -12.21 -17.00
N ILE A 122 -8.03 -13.04 -17.78
CA ILE A 122 -6.58 -13.25 -17.62
C ILE A 122 -5.83 -11.96 -17.98
N ALA A 123 -6.16 -11.32 -19.10
CA ALA A 123 -5.52 -10.08 -19.54
C ALA A 123 -5.69 -8.96 -18.51
N GLU A 124 -6.91 -8.76 -18.00
CA GLU A 124 -7.18 -7.79 -16.93
C GLU A 124 -6.40 -8.13 -15.66
N GLY A 125 -6.46 -9.38 -15.20
CA GLY A 125 -5.80 -9.78 -13.96
C GLY A 125 -4.28 -9.71 -14.01
N LEU A 126 -3.68 -10.10 -15.14
CA LEU A 126 -2.23 -10.00 -15.36
C LEU A 126 -1.80 -8.54 -15.49
N SER A 127 -2.53 -7.73 -16.27
CA SER A 127 -2.20 -6.33 -16.50
C SER A 127 -2.06 -5.54 -15.20
N TRP A 128 -2.80 -5.92 -14.16
CA TRP A 128 -2.74 -5.31 -12.82
C TRP A 128 -1.34 -5.27 -12.23
N ARG A 129 -0.47 -6.23 -12.58
CA ARG A 129 0.93 -6.24 -12.10
C ARG A 129 1.74 -5.02 -12.53
N TRP A 130 1.39 -4.40 -13.66
CA TRP A 130 2.19 -3.34 -14.28
C TRP A 130 1.77 -1.92 -13.91
N TYR A 131 0.55 -1.73 -13.43
CA TYR A 131 0.06 -0.40 -13.04
C TYR A 131 -0.36 -0.30 -11.57
N SER A 132 -0.38 -1.42 -10.82
CA SER A 132 -0.72 -1.41 -9.40
C SER A 132 0.49 -1.70 -8.52
N ILE A 133 0.79 -0.76 -7.62
CA ILE A 133 1.79 -0.92 -6.56
C ILE A 133 1.39 -2.05 -5.58
N GLU A 134 0.09 -2.31 -5.41
CA GLU A 134 -0.40 -3.40 -4.54
C GLU A 134 -0.07 -4.81 -5.05
N ALA A 135 0.31 -4.92 -6.33
CA ALA A 135 0.67 -6.18 -6.97
C ALA A 135 2.01 -6.75 -6.48
N GLY A 136 2.82 -5.96 -5.73
CA GLY A 136 4.03 -6.46 -5.07
C GLY A 136 3.75 -7.62 -4.10
N SER A 137 2.54 -7.70 -3.53
CA SER A 137 2.14 -8.81 -2.66
C SER A 137 1.60 -10.01 -3.45
N LYS A 138 2.36 -11.12 -3.46
CA LYS A 138 2.02 -12.36 -4.20
C LYS A 138 0.59 -12.88 -3.92
N LYS A 139 0.14 -12.79 -2.66
CA LYS A 139 -1.21 -13.23 -2.25
C LYS A 139 -2.32 -12.38 -2.88
N ARG A 140 -2.19 -11.05 -2.87
CA ARG A 140 -3.20 -10.15 -3.48
C ARG A 140 -3.24 -10.28 -5.00
N PHE A 141 -2.07 -10.42 -5.63
CA PHE A 141 -2.00 -10.66 -7.07
C PHE A 141 -2.72 -11.97 -7.47
N GLN A 142 -2.48 -13.07 -6.77
CA GLN A 142 -3.15 -14.33 -7.05
C GLN A 142 -4.66 -14.26 -6.80
N GLN A 143 -5.08 -13.62 -5.70
CA GLN A 143 -6.50 -13.43 -5.41
C GLN A 143 -7.18 -12.59 -6.51
N ARG A 144 -6.51 -11.53 -6.95
CA ARG A 144 -6.97 -10.65 -8.02
C ARG A 144 -7.14 -11.40 -9.33
N LEU A 145 -6.10 -12.11 -9.78
CA LEU A 145 -6.10 -12.88 -11.02
C LEU A 145 -7.20 -13.96 -11.00
N LYS A 146 -7.38 -14.68 -9.89
CA LYS A 146 -8.46 -15.67 -9.78
C LYS A 146 -9.84 -15.01 -9.89
N THR A 147 -10.02 -13.87 -9.22
CA THR A 147 -11.31 -13.15 -9.21
C THR A 147 -11.64 -12.60 -10.60
N SER A 148 -10.66 -12.05 -11.33
CA SER A 148 -10.87 -11.52 -12.68
C SER A 148 -11.20 -12.63 -13.68
N VAL A 149 -10.51 -13.76 -13.63
CA VAL A 149 -10.80 -14.92 -14.50
C VAL A 149 -12.19 -15.49 -14.22
N LEU A 150 -12.54 -15.70 -12.94
CA LEU A 150 -13.87 -16.19 -12.56
C LEU A 150 -14.97 -15.22 -12.98
N ALA A 151 -14.75 -13.91 -12.83
CA ALA A 151 -15.70 -12.90 -13.28
C ALA A 151 -15.85 -12.89 -14.81
N GLY A 152 -14.76 -13.03 -15.56
CA GLY A 152 -14.79 -13.13 -17.01
C GLY A 152 -15.59 -14.34 -17.51
N ILE A 153 -15.33 -15.52 -16.91
CA ILE A 153 -16.07 -16.76 -17.20
C ILE A 153 -17.55 -16.61 -16.85
N GLY A 154 -17.85 -16.13 -15.64
CA GLY A 154 -19.22 -15.97 -15.16
C GLY A 154 -20.02 -14.97 -15.99
N ALA A 155 -19.42 -13.84 -16.37
CA ALA A 155 -20.01 -12.85 -17.24
C ALA A 155 -20.30 -13.42 -18.64
N SER A 156 -19.34 -14.13 -19.24
CA SER A 156 -19.53 -14.77 -20.56
C SER A 156 -20.62 -15.83 -20.57
N PHE A 157 -20.67 -16.68 -19.53
CA PHE A 157 -21.73 -17.68 -19.40
C PHE A 157 -23.10 -17.01 -19.28
N THR A 158 -23.20 -16.01 -18.40
CA THR A 158 -24.44 -15.26 -18.19
C THR A 158 -24.87 -14.54 -19.47
N ALA A 159 -23.92 -13.98 -20.22
CA ALA A 159 -24.18 -13.35 -21.52
C ALA A 159 -24.75 -14.34 -22.52
N ALA A 160 -24.15 -15.52 -22.65
CA ALA A 160 -24.60 -16.54 -23.59
C ALA A 160 -26.02 -17.01 -23.27
N VAL A 161 -26.32 -17.25 -21.99
CA VAL A 161 -27.66 -17.65 -21.52
C VAL A 161 -28.69 -16.54 -21.78
N LEU A 162 -28.38 -15.29 -21.41
CA LEU A 162 -29.29 -14.16 -21.61
C LEU A 162 -29.57 -13.92 -23.09
N PHE A 163 -28.54 -14.01 -23.93
CA PHE A 163 -28.69 -13.85 -25.36
C PHE A 163 -29.57 -14.95 -25.97
N GLU A 164 -29.40 -16.20 -25.54
CA GLU A 164 -30.23 -17.30 -26.03
C GLU A 164 -31.69 -17.17 -25.57
N ILE A 165 -31.93 -16.73 -24.32
CA ILE A 165 -33.29 -16.43 -23.83
C ILE A 165 -33.94 -15.33 -24.70
N MET A 166 -33.21 -14.25 -25.00
CA MET A 166 -33.71 -13.18 -25.87
C MET A 166 -34.03 -13.69 -27.27
N ARG A 167 -33.14 -14.52 -27.85
CA ARG A 167 -33.31 -15.09 -29.18
C ARG A 167 -34.53 -16.00 -29.28
N LEU A 168 -34.76 -16.83 -28.26
CA LEU A 168 -35.94 -17.71 -28.18
C LEU A 168 -37.22 -16.90 -27.96
N SER A 169 -37.19 -15.88 -27.10
CA SER A 169 -38.34 -15.01 -26.82
C SER A 169 -38.83 -14.24 -28.05
N TRP A 170 -37.95 -13.97 -29.02
CA TRP A 170 -38.31 -13.29 -30.27
C TRP A 170 -38.64 -14.24 -31.43
N GLY A 171 -38.74 -15.55 -31.19
CA GLY A 171 -39.19 -16.51 -32.19
C GLY A 171 -38.21 -16.71 -33.34
N THR A 172 -36.89 -16.64 -33.06
CA THR A 172 -35.79 -16.55 -34.03
C THR A 172 -35.83 -15.28 -34.87
N MET A 173 -34.70 -14.56 -34.95
CA MET A 173 -34.68 -13.20 -35.50
C MET A 173 -35.18 -13.18 -36.95
N PRO A 174 -36.13 -12.28 -37.31
CA PRO A 174 -36.63 -12.15 -38.68
C PRO A 174 -35.48 -11.96 -39.67
N ALA A 175 -35.62 -12.42 -40.91
CA ALA A 175 -34.53 -12.43 -41.90
C ALA A 175 -33.89 -11.04 -42.11
N GLU A 176 -34.67 -9.97 -41.97
CA GLU A 176 -34.23 -8.57 -42.09
C GLU A 176 -33.30 -8.12 -40.94
N PHE A 177 -33.41 -8.75 -39.77
CA PHE A 177 -32.65 -8.40 -38.56
C PHE A 177 -31.51 -9.36 -38.24
N LYS A 178 -31.30 -10.42 -39.04
CA LYS A 178 -30.19 -11.37 -38.85
C LYS A 178 -28.81 -10.68 -38.83
N GLY A 179 -28.63 -9.60 -39.60
CA GLY A 179 -27.38 -8.85 -39.63
C GLY A 179 -27.04 -8.12 -38.32
N ILE A 180 -28.01 -7.95 -37.42
CA ILE A 180 -27.83 -7.26 -36.13
C ILE A 180 -27.77 -8.23 -34.94
N GLU A 181 -28.03 -9.53 -35.19
CA GLU A 181 -28.00 -10.58 -34.16
C GLU A 181 -26.64 -10.63 -33.44
N ASP A 182 -25.55 -10.73 -34.21
CA ASP A 182 -24.20 -10.82 -33.68
C ASP A 182 -23.75 -9.54 -32.94
N PRO A 183 -23.90 -8.32 -33.50
CA PRO A 183 -23.63 -7.08 -32.76
C PRO A 183 -24.35 -6.97 -31.42
N ILE A 184 -25.62 -7.38 -31.35
CA ILE A 184 -26.40 -7.35 -30.10
C ILE A 184 -25.82 -8.36 -29.12
N GLY A 185 -25.54 -9.58 -29.56
CA GLY A 185 -24.94 -10.63 -28.72
C GLY A 185 -23.61 -10.19 -28.12
N PHE A 186 -22.70 -9.67 -28.94
CA PHE A 186 -21.41 -9.17 -28.48
C PHE A 186 -21.55 -7.92 -27.59
N SER A 187 -22.54 -7.06 -27.83
CA SER A 187 -22.83 -5.94 -26.94
C SER A 187 -23.25 -6.39 -25.54
N ILE A 188 -24.08 -7.43 -25.43
CA ILE A 188 -24.47 -8.05 -24.16
C ILE A 188 -23.24 -8.64 -23.46
N LEU A 189 -22.39 -9.36 -24.20
CA LEU A 189 -21.13 -9.87 -23.69
C LEU A 189 -20.23 -8.76 -23.13
N GLY A 190 -20.03 -7.68 -23.91
CA GLY A 190 -19.24 -6.52 -23.51
C GLY A 190 -19.81 -5.81 -22.28
N LEU A 191 -21.13 -5.61 -22.24
CA LEU A 191 -21.84 -5.03 -21.10
C LEU A 191 -21.60 -5.84 -19.82
N LEU A 192 -21.78 -7.16 -19.88
CA LEU A 192 -21.66 -8.02 -18.71
C LEU A 192 -20.22 -8.16 -18.24
N LEU A 193 -19.25 -8.25 -19.16
CA LEU A 193 -17.83 -8.19 -18.82
C LEU A 193 -17.48 -6.87 -18.14
N GLY A 194 -17.94 -5.75 -18.70
CA GLY A 194 -17.75 -4.43 -18.09
C GLY A 194 -18.34 -4.35 -16.67
N ALA A 195 -19.58 -4.82 -16.50
CA ALA A 195 -20.23 -4.86 -15.20
C ALA A 195 -19.46 -5.74 -14.19
N ALA A 196 -19.06 -6.95 -14.60
CA ALA A 196 -18.28 -7.86 -13.76
C ALA A 196 -16.96 -7.23 -13.32
N PHE A 197 -16.18 -6.68 -14.25
CA PHE A 197 -14.89 -6.08 -13.92
C PHE A 197 -15.05 -4.82 -13.06
N SER A 198 -16.12 -4.06 -13.22
CA SER A 198 -16.38 -2.92 -12.34
C SER A 198 -16.53 -3.32 -10.86
N LEU A 199 -17.02 -4.53 -10.59
CA LEU A 199 -17.23 -5.07 -9.24
C LEU A 199 -15.98 -5.75 -8.71
N THR A 200 -15.23 -6.46 -9.55
CA THR A 200 -13.97 -7.06 -9.12
C THR A 200 -12.95 -5.97 -8.83
N ASN A 201 -13.01 -4.83 -9.51
CA ASN A 201 -11.98 -3.80 -9.51
C ASN A 201 -12.16 -2.87 -8.31
N SER A 202 -11.54 -3.23 -7.20
CA SER A 202 -11.37 -2.33 -6.06
C SER A 202 -10.23 -1.36 -6.33
N PRO A 203 -10.40 -0.05 -6.05
CA PRO A 203 -9.30 0.92 -6.05
C PRO A 203 -8.10 0.37 -5.29
N SER A 204 -6.90 0.43 -5.87
CA SER A 204 -5.69 0.35 -5.06
C SER A 204 -5.73 1.53 -4.07
N TYR A 205 -5.73 1.19 -2.80
CA TYR A 205 -5.85 2.12 -1.69
C TYR A 205 -4.58 2.01 -0.88
N ILE A 206 -3.57 2.75 -1.31
CA ILE A 206 -2.36 2.94 -0.52
C ILE A 206 -2.53 4.30 0.15
N ALA A 207 -2.66 4.29 1.48
CA ALA A 207 -2.54 5.51 2.25
C ALA A 207 -1.05 5.85 2.39
N ALA A 208 -0.72 7.13 2.36
CA ALA A 208 0.64 7.60 2.56
C ALA A 208 0.69 8.82 3.47
N LEU A 209 1.82 9.00 4.15
CA LEU A 209 2.20 10.24 4.80
C LEU A 209 3.36 10.84 4.02
N ARG A 210 3.16 12.01 3.44
CA ARG A 210 4.23 12.73 2.75
C ARG A 210 4.86 13.77 3.67
N ALA A 211 6.17 13.76 3.80
CA ALA A 211 6.91 14.86 4.42
C ALA A 211 6.69 16.14 3.59
N GLY A 212 6.01 17.12 4.18
CA GLY A 212 5.58 18.34 3.50
C GLY A 212 6.67 19.42 3.46
N ARG A 213 6.38 20.53 2.76
CA ARG A 213 7.30 21.68 2.70
C ARG A 213 7.53 22.31 4.07
N GLY A 214 8.80 22.57 4.39
CA GLY A 214 9.25 22.95 5.73
C GLY A 214 9.48 21.74 6.63
N PHE A 215 9.74 20.56 6.05
CA PHE A 215 10.34 19.44 6.76
C PHE A 215 11.85 19.70 6.80
N GLU A 216 12.22 20.76 7.52
CA GLU A 216 13.60 21.24 7.59
C GLU A 216 14.10 21.22 9.03
N TYR A 217 15.18 20.48 9.18
CA TYR A 217 16.13 20.51 10.27
C TYR A 217 16.75 21.93 10.39
N VAL A 218 16.53 22.61 11.52
CA VAL A 218 17.38 23.73 11.94
C VAL A 218 18.54 23.14 12.73
N GLU A 219 19.71 23.23 12.11
CA GLU A 219 21.06 22.93 12.62
C GLU A 219 21.11 22.80 14.16
N PHE A 220 21.47 21.63 14.66
CA PHE A 220 21.95 21.51 16.04
C PHE A 220 23.24 22.35 16.12
N LYS A 221 23.11 23.62 16.51
CA LYS A 221 24.21 24.29 17.21
C LYS A 221 24.54 23.38 18.38
N ASN A 222 25.73 22.81 18.35
CA ASN A 222 26.33 22.05 19.43
C ASN A 222 25.74 22.50 20.76
N PHE A 223 24.94 21.64 21.39
CA PHE A 223 24.68 21.84 22.81
C PHE A 223 26.06 21.88 23.47
N PRO A 224 26.45 22.96 24.18
CA PRO A 224 27.58 22.83 25.07
C PRO A 224 27.25 21.64 25.98
N ARG A 225 28.15 20.66 26.03
CA ARG A 225 28.13 19.63 27.06
C ARG A 225 28.22 20.35 28.40
N GLN A 226 27.07 20.69 28.94
CA GLN A 226 26.89 21.03 30.32
C GLN A 226 25.65 20.24 30.69
N TYR A 227 25.77 19.42 31.73
CA TYR A 227 24.92 18.28 32.08
C TYR A 227 25.27 16.95 31.38
N ILE A 228 26.56 16.58 31.45
CA ILE A 228 26.95 15.21 31.83
C ILE A 228 28.02 15.38 32.91
N GLU A 229 27.58 15.38 34.16
CA GLU A 229 28.48 15.15 35.28
C GLU A 229 27.59 14.53 36.36
N PHE A 230 27.30 13.25 36.20
CA PHE A 230 27.05 12.31 37.29
C PHE A 230 27.20 10.92 36.68
N ASN A 231 28.19 10.19 37.20
CA ASN A 231 28.59 8.81 36.90
C ASN A 231 29.65 8.58 35.82
N ASP A 232 30.77 9.32 35.86
CA ASP A 232 32.05 8.80 35.34
C ASP A 232 33.19 8.69 36.38
N ASP A 233 32.99 9.14 37.63
CA ASP A 233 33.98 8.94 38.71
C ASP A 233 33.92 7.55 39.40
N VAL A 234 33.22 6.57 38.83
CA VAL A 234 33.16 5.20 39.41
C VAL A 234 33.64 4.12 38.44
N LYS A 235 34.03 4.49 37.20
CA LYS A 235 34.50 3.52 36.20
C LYS A 235 35.98 3.64 35.85
N GLU A 236 36.66 4.70 36.28
CA GLU A 236 38.12 4.83 36.21
C GLU A 236 38.79 4.53 37.58
N SER A 237 38.16 3.69 38.40
CA SER A 237 38.75 3.14 39.63
C SER A 237 38.70 1.61 39.70
N VAL A 238 38.23 0.94 38.63
CA VAL A 238 38.07 -0.53 38.58
C VAL A 238 39.01 -1.18 37.57
N GLU A 239 39.91 -0.43 36.94
CA GLU A 239 40.87 -0.98 35.97
C GLU A 239 42.31 -0.51 36.23
N SER A 240 42.75 -0.54 37.49
CA SER A 240 44.18 -0.63 37.85
C SER A 240 44.38 -0.84 39.34
N VAL A 241 44.10 -2.04 39.85
CA VAL A 241 44.70 -2.53 41.10
C VAL A 241 45.11 -3.98 40.86
N GLU A 242 46.25 -4.15 40.20
CA GLU A 242 47.07 -5.34 40.37
C GLU A 242 48.09 -5.04 41.48
N SER A 243 48.10 -5.88 42.51
CA SER A 243 49.09 -6.01 43.61
C SER A 243 48.78 -5.35 44.96
N GLU A 244 49.13 -6.10 46.03
CA GLU A 244 48.81 -5.88 47.45
C GLU A 244 49.69 -4.82 48.17
N ASP A 245 50.51 -4.03 47.46
CA ASP A 245 51.54 -3.20 48.11
C ASP A 245 51.20 -1.69 48.26
N ASP A 246 50.10 -1.19 47.69
CA ASP A 246 49.76 0.27 47.74
C ASP A 246 48.84 0.69 48.90
N VAL A 247 48.46 -0.22 49.81
CA VAL A 247 47.54 0.08 50.93
C VAL A 247 48.25 0.83 52.09
N ARG A 248 49.57 1.01 52.04
CA ARG A 248 50.33 1.62 53.15
C ARG A 248 50.68 3.10 53.01
N GLU A 249 50.53 3.72 51.84
CA GLU A 249 51.00 5.11 51.65
C GLU A 249 49.90 6.17 51.80
N PHE A 250 48.62 5.79 51.87
CA PHE A 250 47.51 6.76 52.02
C PHE A 250 47.09 7.05 53.48
N VAL A 251 47.68 6.38 54.47
CA VAL A 251 47.29 6.50 55.90
C VAL A 251 48.10 7.57 56.66
N GLU A 252 49.08 8.23 56.06
CA GLU A 252 49.90 9.25 56.77
C GLU A 252 49.51 10.71 56.51
N SER A 253 48.39 11.03 55.85
CA SER A 253 48.12 12.43 55.43
C SER A 253 46.99 13.18 56.14
N VAL A 254 46.33 12.65 57.18
CA VAL A 254 45.29 13.41 57.91
C VAL A 254 45.42 13.26 59.43
N GLU A 255 46.38 13.96 60.02
CA GLU A 255 46.28 14.45 61.40
C GLU A 255 45.68 15.86 61.38
N SER A 256 44.44 16.02 61.86
CA SER A 256 43.98 17.13 62.73
C SER A 256 42.45 17.15 62.89
N VAL A 257 42.00 16.33 63.84
CA VAL A 257 40.97 16.54 64.86
C VAL A 257 40.11 17.82 64.76
N GLU A 258 38.78 17.69 64.80
CA GLU A 258 38.00 18.16 65.97
C GLU A 258 36.56 17.58 66.07
N SER A 259 36.33 16.95 67.23
CA SER A 259 35.08 16.56 67.91
C SER A 259 34.40 15.22 67.58
N GLU A 260 34.32 14.38 68.63
CA GLU A 260 34.03 12.95 68.70
C GLU A 260 32.60 12.62 69.20
N ASP A 261 31.54 12.83 68.40
CA ASP A 261 30.21 12.33 68.82
C ASP A 261 29.41 11.54 67.76
N ASP A 262 29.87 11.42 66.50
CA ASP A 262 29.09 10.72 65.44
C ASP A 262 29.69 9.39 64.92
N VAL A 263 30.80 8.90 65.49
CA VAL A 263 31.52 7.72 64.95
C VAL A 263 31.00 6.37 65.50
N ARG A 264 30.15 6.38 66.54
CA ARG A 264 29.67 5.15 67.17
C ARG A 264 28.45 4.49 66.51
N GLU A 265 27.78 5.14 65.56
CA GLU A 265 26.65 4.54 64.85
C GLU A 265 27.05 3.84 63.54
N PHE A 266 28.28 4.08 63.03
CA PHE A 266 28.76 3.54 61.76
C PHE A 266 29.46 2.17 61.85
N VAL A 267 29.80 1.70 63.06
CA VAL A 267 30.68 0.52 63.25
C VAL A 267 29.91 -0.77 63.56
N GLU A 268 28.61 -0.74 63.89
CA GLU A 268 27.82 -1.97 64.09
C GLU A 268 27.11 -2.49 62.82
N SER A 269 27.18 -1.79 61.69
CA SER A 269 26.44 -2.17 60.47
C SER A 269 27.29 -2.86 59.38
N VAL A 270 28.60 -3.01 59.58
CA VAL A 270 29.53 -3.50 58.53
C VAL A 270 29.95 -4.96 58.73
N GLU A 271 29.61 -5.60 59.86
CA GLU A 271 30.10 -6.95 60.20
C GLU A 271 29.11 -8.11 59.94
N SER A 272 28.13 -7.94 59.04
CA SER A 272 27.19 -9.02 58.73
C SER A 272 26.84 -9.12 57.24
N VAL A 273 27.86 -9.15 56.39
CA VAL A 273 27.75 -9.68 55.02
C VAL A 273 28.62 -10.93 54.93
N GLU A 274 28.06 -12.08 55.29
CA GLU A 274 28.50 -13.35 54.75
C GLU A 274 27.35 -14.38 54.79
N SER A 275 27.23 -15.15 53.71
CA SER A 275 26.33 -16.30 53.47
C SER A 275 24.90 -16.07 52.92
N VAL A 276 24.84 -16.00 51.58
CA VAL A 276 24.08 -16.88 50.65
C VAL A 276 22.77 -17.52 51.16
N GLU A 277 21.63 -17.24 50.50
CA GLU A 277 20.88 -18.18 49.60
C GLU A 277 19.38 -17.80 49.45
N SER A 278 18.94 -17.58 48.20
CA SER A 278 17.59 -17.79 47.63
C SER A 278 16.33 -17.02 48.13
N VAL A 279 15.43 -16.76 47.15
CA VAL A 279 13.96 -16.59 47.21
C VAL A 279 13.40 -15.26 46.65
N GLU A 280 12.46 -15.43 45.70
CA GLU A 280 11.61 -14.47 44.98
C GLU A 280 10.89 -13.39 45.82
N SER A 281 10.67 -12.22 45.19
CA SER A 281 9.36 -11.57 44.97
C SER A 281 9.29 -10.07 45.31
N LYS A 282 8.99 -9.28 44.25
CA LYS A 282 8.17 -8.05 44.19
C LYS A 282 8.55 -6.83 45.06
N ASN A 283 8.89 -5.72 44.40
CA ASN A 283 7.95 -4.60 44.19
C ASN A 283 8.57 -3.48 43.33
N ASP A 284 7.83 -3.13 42.27
CA ASP A 284 8.10 -2.04 41.33
C ASP A 284 7.84 -0.66 41.97
N ALA A 285 8.83 0.23 41.83
CA ALA A 285 8.64 1.67 41.69
C ALA A 285 9.81 2.23 40.87
N GLN A 286 9.88 1.86 39.58
CA GLN A 286 10.87 2.42 38.65
C GLN A 286 10.35 3.73 38.06
N ASN A 287 11.15 4.78 38.22
CA ASN A 287 11.15 5.99 37.39
C ASN A 287 11.04 5.62 35.91
N PRO A 288 10.38 6.46 35.07
CA PRO A 288 10.32 6.18 33.64
C PRO A 288 11.75 6.08 33.08
N PRO A 289 12.05 5.06 32.25
CA PRO A 289 13.38 4.90 31.67
C PRO A 289 13.67 6.12 30.78
N ILE A 290 14.78 6.80 31.03
CA ILE A 290 15.33 7.77 30.08
C ILE A 290 15.91 6.94 28.93
N PRO A 291 15.38 7.03 27.70
CA PRO A 291 15.89 6.22 26.60
C PRO A 291 17.16 6.84 26.01
N ASN A 292 18.04 5.95 25.58
CA ASN A 292 19.32 6.22 24.93
C ASN A 292 19.10 6.98 23.60
N ILE A 293 19.45 8.28 23.54
CA ILE A 293 19.20 9.17 22.39
C ILE A 293 20.40 9.15 21.44
N ASN A 294 20.51 8.10 20.62
CA ASN A 294 21.53 8.03 19.55
C ASN A 294 20.99 8.37 18.14
N GLN A 295 19.73 8.78 18.04
CA GLN A 295 19.11 9.10 16.75
C GLN A 295 19.07 10.63 16.53
N SER A 296 19.84 11.11 15.56
CA SER A 296 19.95 12.53 15.22
C SER A 296 18.99 12.99 14.12
N TYR A 297 18.34 12.06 13.40
CA TYR A 297 17.47 12.33 12.27
C TYR A 297 16.11 11.63 12.38
N PRO A 298 15.03 12.17 11.77
CA PRO A 298 13.75 11.47 11.70
C PRO A 298 13.84 10.22 10.83
N ALA A 299 13.32 9.08 11.31
CA ALA A 299 13.37 7.83 10.56
C ALA A 299 12.09 7.00 10.68
N ILE A 300 11.95 6.02 9.78
CA ILE A 300 10.88 5.02 9.81
C ILE A 300 11.40 3.65 10.25
N ASP A 301 10.56 2.89 10.93
CA ASP A 301 10.79 1.46 11.11
C ASP A 301 10.52 0.71 9.81
N LYS A 302 11.59 0.29 9.14
CA LYS A 302 11.54 -0.46 7.88
C LYS A 302 10.95 -1.85 7.95
N SER A 303 10.90 -2.44 9.14
CA SER A 303 10.24 -3.73 9.31
C SER A 303 8.73 -3.62 9.05
N TYR A 304 8.18 -2.40 9.18
CA TYR A 304 6.75 -2.12 9.12
C TYR A 304 6.34 -1.11 8.04
N LEU A 305 7.17 -0.11 7.76
CA LEU A 305 6.92 0.97 6.80
C LEU A 305 7.96 0.97 5.67
N SER A 306 7.62 1.55 4.53
CA SER A 306 8.54 1.72 3.40
C SER A 306 8.27 3.04 2.68
N PHE A 307 9.29 3.59 2.02
CA PHE A 307 9.08 4.73 1.12
C PHE A 307 8.48 4.26 -0.21
N ILE A 308 7.72 5.15 -0.86
CA ILE A 308 7.05 4.86 -2.15
C ILE A 308 8.01 5.07 -3.33
N THR A 309 8.97 5.97 -3.18
CA THR A 309 10.06 6.21 -4.13
C THR A 309 11.34 5.57 -3.59
N GLU A 310 12.17 5.01 -4.47
CA GLU A 310 13.52 4.57 -4.11
C GLU A 310 14.36 5.80 -3.72
N THR A 311 15.05 5.70 -2.60
CA THR A 311 15.93 6.76 -2.06
C THR A 311 17.37 6.38 -2.32
N ASP A 312 18.16 7.27 -2.92
CA ASP A 312 19.61 7.10 -3.13
C ASP A 312 20.43 7.52 -1.88
N ASN A 313 19.80 7.60 -0.72
CA ASN A 313 20.42 8.12 0.51
C ASN A 313 21.32 7.09 1.18
N ILE A 314 22.32 7.59 1.92
CA ILE A 314 23.22 6.74 2.71
C ILE A 314 22.44 6.03 3.85
N ASN A 315 21.44 6.72 4.40
CA ASN A 315 20.50 6.20 5.39
C ASN A 315 19.14 5.98 4.72
N ASP A 316 18.94 4.78 4.19
CA ASP A 316 17.72 4.41 3.47
C ASP A 316 16.43 4.47 4.35
N ASP A 317 16.52 4.73 5.66
CA ASP A 317 15.40 4.87 6.62
C ASP A 317 15.08 6.32 7.01
N GLU A 318 15.92 7.27 6.62
CA GLU A 318 15.78 8.69 6.92
C GLU A 318 14.59 9.32 6.19
N ILE A 319 13.79 10.10 6.90
CA ILE A 319 12.67 10.85 6.33
C ILE A 319 13.21 12.22 5.89
N GLU A 320 13.01 12.56 4.63
CA GLU A 320 13.37 13.85 4.06
C GLU A 320 12.16 14.57 3.48
N GLU A 321 12.27 15.89 3.33
CA GLU A 321 11.24 16.70 2.69
C GLU A 321 10.88 16.14 1.30
N GLY A 322 9.58 15.99 1.07
CA GLY A 322 9.06 15.51 -0.21
C GLY A 322 8.94 13.99 -0.31
N LEU A 323 9.59 13.20 0.55
CA LEU A 323 9.44 11.75 0.60
C LEU A 323 8.05 11.34 1.09
N SER A 324 7.58 10.19 0.58
CA SER A 324 6.26 9.67 0.88
C SER A 324 6.36 8.28 1.49
N ILE A 325 5.92 8.17 2.73
CA ILE A 325 5.91 6.95 3.53
C ILE A 325 4.63 6.19 3.22
N GLN A 326 4.77 4.95 2.76
CA GLN A 326 3.67 4.02 2.54
C GLN A 326 3.12 3.53 3.88
N LEU A 327 1.81 3.73 4.10
CA LEU A 327 1.14 3.21 5.29
C LEU A 327 0.54 1.82 5.00
N PRO A 328 0.49 0.92 6.01
CA PRO A 328 -0.16 -0.37 5.88
C PRO A 328 -1.68 -0.21 5.71
N GLY A 329 -2.33 -1.21 5.10
CA GLY A 329 -3.78 -1.19 4.91
C GLY A 329 -4.59 -1.35 6.21
N ASN A 330 -4.01 -1.99 7.22
CA ASN A 330 -4.57 -2.15 8.56
C ASN A 330 -3.44 -2.13 9.59
N GLY A 331 -3.70 -1.53 10.76
CA GLY A 331 -2.74 -1.51 11.86
C GLY A 331 -2.73 -0.17 12.57
N THR A 332 -1.77 0.01 13.47
CA THR A 332 -1.59 1.26 14.21
C THR A 332 -0.16 1.70 14.03
N ILE A 333 0.03 2.89 13.47
CA ILE A 333 1.35 3.52 13.36
C ILE A 333 1.53 4.37 14.61
N ARG A 334 2.67 4.24 15.25
CA ARG A 334 3.00 4.97 16.47
C ARG A 334 4.06 6.00 16.14
N ILE A 335 3.81 7.24 16.55
CA ILE A 335 4.71 8.38 16.33
C ILE A 335 5.27 8.83 17.67
N GLY A 336 6.59 9.02 17.73
CA GLY A 336 7.28 9.49 18.93
C GLY A 336 8.76 9.71 18.66
N CYS A 337 9.59 9.66 19.70
CA CYS A 337 11.04 9.93 19.62
C CYS A 337 11.93 8.69 19.71
N THR A 338 11.39 7.52 20.09
CA THR A 338 12.19 6.31 20.36
C THR A 338 12.13 5.29 19.23
N VAL A 339 13.28 4.79 18.79
CA VAL A 339 13.38 3.76 17.74
C VAL A 339 12.75 2.43 18.17
N GLU A 340 12.94 1.99 19.42
CA GLU A 340 12.59 0.62 19.85
C GLU A 340 11.08 0.36 20.03
N ASN A 341 10.23 1.38 19.87
CA ASN A 341 8.79 1.23 20.08
C ASN A 341 7.93 2.22 19.30
N THR A 342 8.49 2.88 18.29
CA THR A 342 7.73 3.75 17.39
C THR A 342 7.99 3.37 15.94
N HIS A 343 6.95 3.52 15.12
CA HIS A 343 7.05 3.21 13.70
C HIS A 343 7.57 4.42 12.91
N ILE A 344 7.31 5.63 13.40
CA ILE A 344 7.87 6.88 12.90
C ILE A 344 8.55 7.57 14.09
N SER A 345 9.88 7.60 14.07
CA SER A 345 10.69 8.22 15.10
C SER A 345 11.13 9.60 14.64
N ILE A 346 10.86 10.61 15.45
CA ILE A 346 11.16 12.01 15.17
C ILE A 346 11.88 12.60 16.39
N PRO A 347 13.14 13.02 16.25
CA PRO A 347 13.90 13.66 17.31
C PRO A 347 13.20 14.90 17.87
N GLY A 348 13.23 15.05 19.20
CA GLY A 348 12.66 16.22 19.89
C GLY A 348 11.14 16.19 20.09
N LEU A 349 10.47 15.13 19.64
CA LEU A 349 9.10 14.85 20.07
C LEU A 349 9.09 14.15 21.46
N PRO A 350 7.93 14.11 22.13
CA PRO A 350 7.74 13.22 23.26
C PRO A 350 7.92 11.74 22.88
N LEU A 351 8.17 10.88 23.87
CA LEU A 351 8.32 9.42 23.68
C LEU A 351 7.18 8.82 22.86
N HIS A 352 5.96 9.32 23.10
CA HIS A 352 4.77 8.99 22.36
C HIS A 352 3.92 10.24 22.18
N VAL A 353 3.64 10.64 20.94
CA VAL A 353 2.82 11.83 20.65
C VAL A 353 1.44 11.47 20.13
N ALA A 354 1.35 10.45 19.27
CA ALA A 354 0.09 10.02 18.67
C ALA A 354 0.21 8.65 18.01
N ASP A 355 -0.95 8.01 17.89
CA ASP A 355 -1.16 6.84 17.06
C ASP A 355 -2.00 7.21 15.82
N ILE A 356 -1.69 6.62 14.67
CA ILE A 356 -2.54 6.64 13.48
C ILE A 356 -3.09 5.23 13.28
N LYS A 357 -4.37 5.05 13.58
CA LYS A 357 -5.08 3.79 13.39
C LYS A 357 -5.63 3.71 11.98
N LEU A 358 -5.24 2.66 11.26
CA LEU A 358 -5.63 2.35 9.89
C LEU A 358 -6.60 1.17 9.88
N GLU A 359 -7.80 1.41 9.35
CA GLU A 359 -8.87 0.42 9.21
C GLU A 359 -9.34 0.39 7.75
N LYS A 360 -8.62 -0.35 6.89
CA LYS A 360 -8.84 -0.53 5.45
C LYS A 360 -8.84 0.77 4.64
N ARG A 361 -9.89 1.56 4.79
CA ARG A 361 -10.14 2.81 4.04
C ARG A 361 -10.15 4.06 4.91
N THR A 362 -10.18 3.91 6.23
CA THR A 362 -10.21 5.04 7.16
C THR A 362 -8.93 5.07 7.96
N ALA A 363 -8.37 6.27 8.13
CA ALA A 363 -7.32 6.53 9.10
C ALA A 363 -7.88 7.46 10.17
N THR A 364 -7.54 7.17 11.42
CA THR A 364 -7.92 8.00 12.56
C THR A 364 -6.67 8.33 13.34
N LEU A 365 -6.41 9.62 13.52
CA LEU A 365 -5.38 10.11 14.43
C LEU A 365 -5.92 10.04 15.86
N ILE A 366 -5.15 9.42 16.74
CA ILE A 366 -5.44 9.25 18.16
C ILE A 366 -4.31 9.97 18.91
N PRO A 367 -4.53 11.21 19.35
CA PRO A 367 -3.54 11.96 20.11
C PRO A 367 -3.24 11.32 21.46
N ASP A 368 -1.99 11.43 21.92
CA ASP A 368 -1.62 11.03 23.28
C ASP A 368 -2.34 11.89 24.34
N HIS A 369 -2.59 11.30 25.50
CA HIS A 369 -3.29 11.97 26.60
C HIS A 369 -2.51 13.17 27.15
N GLN A 370 -1.19 13.09 27.21
CA GLN A 370 -0.34 14.13 27.78
C GLN A 370 0.08 15.15 26.73
N PHE A 371 0.32 14.71 25.48
CA PHE A 371 0.98 15.56 24.47
C PHE A 371 0.10 16.00 23.29
N PHE A 372 -1.23 15.86 23.36
CA PHE A 372 -2.13 16.28 22.27
C PHE A 372 -1.96 17.74 21.84
N TYR A 373 -1.54 18.63 22.74
CA TYR A 373 -1.28 20.05 22.44
C TYR A 373 -0.11 20.26 21.48
N ALA A 374 0.80 19.30 21.34
CA ALA A 374 1.96 19.36 20.45
C ALA A 374 1.58 19.03 18.99
N ILE A 375 0.29 18.76 18.72
CA ILE A 375 -0.22 18.38 17.42
C ILE A 375 -1.11 19.49 16.88
N GLU A 376 -0.94 19.78 15.60
CA GLU A 376 -1.82 20.62 14.82
C GLU A 376 -2.34 19.87 13.59
N VAL A 377 -3.63 20.05 13.31
CA VAL A 377 -4.29 19.47 12.14
C VAL A 377 -4.89 20.60 11.30
N ASN A 378 -4.47 20.71 10.04
CA ASN A 378 -4.91 21.75 9.09
C ASN A 378 -4.79 23.18 9.64
N GLY A 379 -3.68 23.51 10.32
CA GLY A 379 -3.47 24.85 10.87
C GLY A 379 -4.19 25.12 12.20
N THR A 380 -4.89 24.12 12.77
CA THR A 380 -5.54 24.25 14.08
C THR A 380 -4.91 23.31 15.11
N ARG A 381 -4.32 23.88 16.16
CA ARG A 381 -3.75 23.13 17.28
C ARG A 381 -4.84 22.39 18.06
N LEU A 382 -4.56 21.15 18.45
CA LEU A 382 -5.54 20.32 19.15
C LEU A 382 -5.72 20.80 20.59
N LYS A 383 -6.99 20.95 20.98
CA LYS A 383 -7.39 21.35 22.34
C LYS A 383 -7.90 20.18 23.19
N SER A 384 -8.01 18.99 22.58
CA SER A 384 -8.57 17.81 23.23
C SER A 384 -7.95 16.54 22.67
N ARG A 385 -8.10 15.46 23.44
CA ARG A 385 -7.65 14.10 23.10
C ARG A 385 -8.60 13.36 22.15
N ARG A 386 -9.56 14.07 21.55
CA ARG A 386 -10.57 13.45 20.70
C ARG A 386 -9.90 12.86 19.47
N SER A 387 -10.28 11.64 19.11
CA SER A 387 -9.83 11.01 17.88
C SER A 387 -10.33 11.77 16.65
N ILE A 388 -9.47 11.92 15.65
CA ILE A 388 -9.72 12.74 14.47
C ILE A 388 -9.67 11.85 13.23
N PRO A 389 -10.78 11.67 12.51
CA PRO A 389 -10.75 10.96 11.24
C PRO A 389 -9.97 11.79 10.22
N LEU A 390 -8.90 11.22 9.68
CA LEU A 390 -8.04 11.85 8.70
C LEU A 390 -8.67 11.74 7.30
N LYS A 391 -8.70 12.86 6.58
CA LYS A 391 -9.16 12.90 5.19
C LYS A 391 -7.99 13.25 4.27
N HIS A 392 -8.15 12.95 2.98
CA HIS A 392 -7.18 13.32 1.96
C HIS A 392 -6.75 14.79 2.09
N ASN A 393 -5.44 15.04 1.99
CA ASN A 393 -4.79 16.35 2.14
C ASN A 393 -4.83 16.95 3.54
N TYR A 394 -5.14 16.16 4.57
CA TYR A 394 -4.97 16.66 5.94
C TYR A 394 -3.49 16.90 6.23
N VAL A 395 -3.18 18.10 6.69
CA VAL A 395 -1.85 18.49 7.12
C VAL A 395 -1.73 18.21 8.61
N LEU A 396 -0.77 17.37 8.98
CA LEU A 396 -0.40 17.06 10.35
C LEU A 396 0.91 17.78 10.66
N THR A 397 0.91 18.61 11.69
CA THR A 397 2.11 19.31 12.16
C THR A 397 2.39 18.84 13.59
N PHE A 398 3.61 18.38 13.85
CA PHE A 398 4.08 17.96 15.17
C PHE A 398 5.14 18.95 15.65
N TYR A 399 4.92 19.56 16.80
CA TYR A 399 5.87 20.50 17.41
C TYR A 399 6.80 19.77 18.38
N THR A 400 8.08 20.12 18.35
CA THR A 400 9.05 19.62 19.32
C THR A 400 8.82 20.23 20.70
N THR A 401 9.20 19.50 21.75
CA THR A 401 9.08 19.95 23.14
C THR A 401 10.46 20.27 23.71
N SER A 402 10.65 21.47 24.26
CA SER A 402 11.81 21.84 25.07
C SER A 402 11.48 21.78 26.57
N VAL A 403 12.49 21.97 27.41
CA VAL A 403 12.37 21.97 28.89
C VAL A 403 11.34 23.00 29.39
N ASP A 404 11.13 24.09 28.64
CA ASP A 404 10.22 25.19 28.99
C ASP A 404 8.82 25.08 28.35
N GLY A 405 8.55 24.06 27.54
CA GLY A 405 7.27 23.87 26.86
C GLY A 405 7.38 23.48 25.38
N ILE A 406 6.41 23.88 24.56
CA ILE A 406 6.43 23.60 23.11
C ILE A 406 7.42 24.56 22.44
N ASN A 407 8.36 24.04 21.67
CA ASN A 407 9.20 24.84 20.80
C ASN A 407 8.48 25.08 19.46
N GLU A 408 7.78 26.21 19.36
CA GLU A 408 6.97 26.55 18.17
C GLU A 408 7.81 26.79 16.91
N GLU A 409 9.11 27.05 17.06
CA GLU A 409 10.03 27.28 15.94
C GLU A 409 10.44 25.97 15.25
N LYS A 410 10.37 24.83 15.95
CA LYS A 410 10.78 23.52 15.44
C LYS A 410 9.60 22.57 15.33
N TYR A 411 9.19 22.29 14.09
CA TYR A 411 8.07 21.41 13.80
C TYR A 411 8.32 20.49 12.59
N TYR A 412 7.62 19.38 12.57
CA TYR A 412 7.62 18.41 11.47
C TYR A 412 6.24 18.35 10.85
N ARG A 413 6.17 18.48 9.52
CA ARG A 413 4.89 18.51 8.80
C ARG A 413 4.74 17.30 7.88
N PHE A 414 3.60 16.65 7.98
CA PHE A 414 3.17 15.59 7.09
C PHE A 414 1.86 15.95 6.40
N VAL A 415 1.67 15.47 5.18
CA VAL A 415 0.40 15.52 4.46
C VAL A 415 -0.12 14.09 4.34
N TYR A 416 -1.31 13.86 4.90
CA TYR A 416 -1.97 12.57 4.80
C TYR A 416 -2.72 12.44 3.47
N TYR A 417 -2.37 11.39 2.73
CA TYR A 417 -3.07 10.98 1.53
C TYR A 417 -3.77 9.66 1.81
N ASN A 418 -5.10 9.69 1.78
CA ASN A 418 -5.89 8.45 1.87
C ASN A 418 -5.78 7.59 0.59
N ARG A 419 -5.31 8.19 -0.51
CA ARG A 419 -5.06 7.54 -1.79
C ARG A 419 -3.85 8.21 -2.40
N PHE A 420 -2.67 7.66 -2.13
CA PHE A 420 -1.44 8.22 -2.62
C PHE A 420 -1.27 7.85 -4.09
N LEU A 421 -1.25 8.89 -4.93
CA LEU A 421 -0.83 8.83 -6.32
C LEU A 421 0.47 9.60 -6.35
N ASP A 422 1.60 8.89 -6.37
CA ASP A 422 2.88 9.56 -6.34
C ASP A 422 3.01 10.49 -7.57
N PRO A 423 3.30 11.78 -7.36
CA PRO A 423 3.62 12.62 -8.48
C PRO A 423 4.89 12.19 -9.25
N GLN A 424 5.80 11.44 -8.62
CA GLN A 424 7.14 11.10 -9.12
C GLN A 424 7.42 9.59 -9.29
N ALA A 425 6.88 8.68 -8.47
CA ALA A 425 7.02 7.22 -8.69
C ALA A 425 6.26 6.76 -9.91
#